data_AF-A0A2G9GR48-F1
#
_entry.id   AF-A0A2G9GR48-F1
#
_cell.length_a   1.000
_cell.length_b   1.000
_cell.length_c   1.000
_cell.angle_alpha   90.00
_cell.angle_beta   90.00
_cell.angle_gamma   90.00
#
_symmetry.space_group_name_H-M   'P 1'
#
loop_
_entity.id
_entity.type
_entity.pdbx_description
1 polymer ?
#
loop_
_entity_poly.entity_id
_entity_poly.type
_entity_poly.pdbx_seq_one_letter_code
_entity_poly.pdbx_strand_id
1 'polypeptide(L)'
;MAPPSLISQKISTYFQKRNVPSSRFSLSQDRQISVDGITLLCDVPTNITLSSFSSIPHSSHTDCSPPQHILKSVQSNVENGAFLGLSVNNPLDRILNPIGKFENRKFLSIFRFKTWWSTMWIGSSGSDLQMETQMVLLQVPEINSYVLILPLIEGSFRSSFHPGSNGEVVISAESGSTKVKGNSFVSIAYFHVGNNPYDLMRDALAAVRVHLGTFRLLEEKEPPKIIDKFGWCTWDAFYLTVEPVGVWHGVKSFLYNDIPPRFLFIDDGWQSINMDHEDPLQDSKDLTGLGSQMLCRLYRFKENEKFAKYQPGAMLKPNAPKFDQEKHDKMFNELIEMAKKKKALEEGEKDDSTHPEGKIIEYLKEEPGVERGGLKAFISDLKKEVPTLDDVYVWHALCGAWGGVRPGTTHLDSTVTPAKLAAGLENTMYDLAVVMIEKGGIGLVDPRQAADLYEAMHSYLADAGVSGVKVDVIHGRST
;
A
#
# COMPACT_ATOMS: atom_id res chain seq x y z
N MET A 1 28.10 -1.59 2.77
CA MET A 1 27.84 -0.23 2.25
C MET A 1 28.86 0.07 1.16
N ALA A 2 28.41 0.17 -0.08
CA ALA A 2 29.21 0.71 -1.18
C ALA A 2 28.58 2.04 -1.61
N PRO A 3 29.35 3.10 -1.88
CA PRO A 3 28.83 4.44 -2.15
C PRO A 3 28.21 4.54 -3.56
N PRO A 4 27.36 5.55 -3.81
CA PRO A 4 26.78 5.79 -5.13
C PRO A 4 27.86 6.29 -6.09
N SER A 5 28.17 5.52 -7.12
CA SER A 5 28.99 6.00 -8.24
C SER A 5 28.13 6.82 -9.19
N LEU A 6 28.05 8.13 -8.91
CA LEU A 6 27.77 9.15 -9.91
C LEU A 6 28.99 9.25 -10.82
N ILE A 7 28.97 8.60 -11.99
CA ILE A 7 29.61 9.03 -13.26
C ILE A 7 28.98 8.17 -14.36
N SER A 8 28.10 8.80 -15.15
CA SER A 8 27.65 8.27 -16.44
C SER A 8 28.58 8.79 -17.52
N GLN A 9 29.48 7.94 -17.99
CA GLN A 9 30.08 8.08 -19.32
C GLN A 9 29.63 6.89 -20.15
N LYS A 10 28.47 7.04 -20.81
CA LYS A 10 28.07 6.15 -21.89
C LYS A 10 29.07 6.30 -23.04
N ILE A 11 29.90 5.29 -23.25
CA ILE A 11 30.67 5.13 -24.49
C ILE A 11 29.65 4.86 -25.60
N SER A 12 29.48 5.83 -26.49
CA SER A 12 28.65 5.71 -27.68
C SER A 12 29.38 4.82 -28.69
N THR A 13 28.99 3.55 -28.77
CA THR A 13 29.31 2.70 -29.92
C THR A 13 28.34 3.02 -31.06
N TYR A 14 28.75 3.97 -31.90
CA TYR A 14 28.10 4.28 -33.18
C TYR A 14 28.30 3.10 -34.15
N PHE A 15 27.37 2.15 -34.15
CA PHE A 15 27.14 1.30 -35.31
C PHE A 15 25.91 1.82 -36.06
N GLN A 16 26.10 2.13 -37.35
CA GLN A 16 25.04 2.50 -38.28
C GLN A 16 23.96 1.41 -38.29
N LYS A 17 22.87 1.62 -37.57
CA LYS A 17 21.68 0.74 -37.58
C LYS A 17 21.01 0.85 -38.96
N ARG A 18 21.28 -0.11 -39.86
CA ARG A 18 20.48 -0.36 -41.07
C ARG A 18 19.12 -0.94 -40.64
N ASN A 19 18.02 -0.37 -41.17
CA ASN A 19 16.62 -0.82 -41.06
C ASN A 19 16.26 -1.54 -39.75
N VAL A 20 16.10 -0.75 -38.67
CA VAL A 20 15.61 -1.26 -37.39
C VAL A 20 14.14 -1.66 -37.57
N PRO A 21 13.75 -2.89 -37.23
CA PRO A 21 12.34 -3.26 -37.20
C PRO A 21 11.58 -2.34 -36.24
N SER A 22 10.33 -2.00 -36.56
CA SER A 22 9.48 -1.13 -35.73
C SER A 22 9.27 -1.65 -34.30
N SER A 23 9.51 -2.95 -34.08
CA SER A 23 9.46 -3.65 -32.80
C SER A 23 10.35 -4.89 -32.87
N ARG A 24 11.07 -5.20 -31.79
CA ARG A 24 11.79 -6.47 -31.60
C ARG A 24 10.86 -7.61 -31.21
N PHE A 25 9.67 -7.29 -30.72
CA PHE A 25 8.63 -8.26 -30.42
C PHE A 25 7.73 -8.51 -31.64
N SER A 26 7.31 -9.76 -31.81
CA SER A 26 6.39 -10.18 -32.87
C SER A 26 5.42 -11.24 -32.38
N LEU A 27 4.21 -11.25 -32.93
CA LEU A 27 3.24 -12.33 -32.80
C LEU A 27 3.16 -13.10 -34.12
N SER A 28 3.61 -14.36 -34.14
CA SER A 28 3.67 -15.19 -35.36
C SER A 28 2.29 -15.71 -35.80
N GLN A 29 2.22 -16.22 -37.03
CA GLN A 29 1.02 -16.90 -37.54
C GLN A 29 0.69 -18.17 -36.74
N ASP A 30 1.73 -18.87 -36.26
CA ASP A 30 1.62 -20.03 -35.34
C ASP A 30 1.30 -19.62 -33.89
N ARG A 31 0.90 -18.36 -33.67
CA ARG A 31 0.46 -17.82 -32.38
C ARG A 31 1.53 -17.91 -31.29
N GLN A 32 2.73 -17.46 -31.62
CA GLN A 32 3.84 -17.34 -30.67
C GLN A 32 4.23 -15.88 -30.49
N ILE A 33 4.34 -15.42 -29.25
CA ILE A 33 4.98 -14.13 -28.94
C ILE A 33 6.47 -14.39 -28.80
N SER A 34 7.27 -13.69 -29.59
CA SER A 34 8.73 -13.84 -29.64
C SER A 34 9.43 -12.49 -29.55
N VAL A 35 10.69 -12.50 -29.10
CA VAL A 35 11.60 -11.35 -29.16
C VAL A 35 12.85 -11.74 -29.94
N ASP A 36 13.20 -10.98 -30.98
CA ASP A 36 14.32 -11.30 -31.90
C ASP A 36 14.31 -12.76 -32.40
N GLY A 37 13.12 -13.29 -32.67
CA GLY A 37 12.93 -14.69 -33.12
C GLY A 37 12.93 -15.74 -32.01
N ILE A 38 13.20 -15.37 -30.75
CA ILE A 38 13.14 -16.28 -29.60
C ILE A 38 11.73 -16.29 -29.01
N THR A 39 11.05 -17.43 -29.08
CA THR A 39 9.69 -17.59 -28.53
C THR A 39 9.68 -17.42 -27.02
N LEU A 40 8.86 -16.49 -26.53
CA LEU A 40 8.62 -16.20 -25.12
C LEU A 40 7.36 -16.90 -24.60
N LEU A 41 6.27 -16.81 -25.37
CA LEU A 41 4.98 -17.46 -25.09
C LEU A 41 4.52 -18.24 -26.32
N CYS A 42 4.18 -19.51 -26.16
CA CYS A 42 3.50 -20.32 -27.17
C CYS A 42 1.99 -20.38 -26.91
N ASP A 43 1.23 -20.99 -27.83
CA ASP A 43 -0.22 -21.20 -27.74
C ASP A 43 -1.01 -19.92 -27.42
N VAL A 44 -0.62 -18.77 -27.99
CA VAL A 44 -1.22 -17.47 -27.68
C VAL A 44 -2.64 -17.38 -28.26
N PRO A 45 -3.70 -17.26 -27.44
CA PRO A 45 -5.07 -17.29 -27.94
C PRO A 45 -5.37 -16.22 -28.99
N THR A 46 -6.30 -16.48 -29.91
CA THR A 46 -6.61 -15.59 -31.05
C THR A 46 -7.16 -14.23 -30.65
N ASN A 47 -7.71 -14.12 -29.44
CA ASN A 47 -8.24 -12.89 -28.89
C ASN A 47 -7.19 -12.00 -28.20
N ILE A 48 -5.92 -12.44 -28.22
CA ILE A 48 -4.75 -11.65 -27.82
C ILE A 48 -4.13 -10.98 -29.03
N THR A 49 -3.76 -9.72 -28.86
CA THR A 49 -3.03 -8.93 -29.86
C THR A 49 -1.71 -8.45 -29.27
N LEU A 50 -0.75 -8.16 -30.15
CA LEU A 50 0.53 -7.57 -29.79
C LEU A 50 0.78 -6.38 -30.70
N SER A 51 0.99 -5.22 -30.10
CA SER A 51 1.19 -3.95 -30.79
C SER A 51 2.56 -3.38 -30.42
N SER A 52 3.27 -2.80 -31.39
CA SER A 52 4.50 -2.07 -31.11
C SER A 52 4.23 -0.88 -30.18
N PHE A 53 5.25 -0.40 -29.47
CA PHE A 53 5.10 0.81 -28.66
C PHE A 53 4.57 2.01 -29.47
N SER A 54 5.08 2.19 -30.70
CA SER A 54 4.76 3.34 -31.55
C SER A 54 3.36 3.30 -32.19
N SER A 55 2.70 2.13 -32.20
CA SER A 55 1.40 1.97 -32.86
C SER A 55 0.20 2.32 -31.98
N ILE A 56 0.41 2.47 -30.67
CA ILE A 56 -0.67 2.80 -29.73
C ILE A 56 -0.54 4.28 -29.34
N PRO A 57 -1.64 5.07 -29.43
CA PRO A 57 -1.65 6.43 -28.93
C PRO A 57 -1.28 6.48 -27.44
N HIS A 58 -0.40 7.41 -27.09
CA HIS A 58 -0.05 7.67 -25.70
C HIS A 58 -0.99 8.70 -25.08
N SER A 59 -1.15 8.63 -23.76
CA SER A 59 -1.98 9.56 -22.99
C SER A 59 -1.63 11.01 -23.30
N SER A 60 -2.65 11.81 -23.63
CA SER A 60 -2.56 13.26 -23.79
C SER A 60 -2.91 14.01 -22.51
N HIS A 61 -3.19 13.31 -21.41
CA HIS A 61 -3.60 13.91 -20.14
C HIS A 61 -2.53 14.89 -19.63
N THR A 62 -2.99 16.11 -19.34
CA THR A 62 -2.20 17.33 -19.19
C THR A 62 -1.66 17.58 -17.79
N ASP A 63 -2.05 16.80 -16.78
CA ASP A 63 -1.76 17.14 -15.38
C ASP A 63 -0.26 17.09 -15.06
N CYS A 64 0.51 16.26 -15.77
CA CYS A 64 1.97 16.30 -15.75
C CYS A 64 2.57 15.63 -16.99
N SER A 65 2.86 16.40 -18.05
CA SER A 65 3.55 15.88 -19.23
C SER A 65 4.93 15.29 -18.86
N PRO A 66 5.33 14.14 -19.45
CA PRO A 66 6.65 13.57 -19.20
C PRO A 66 7.77 14.57 -19.59
N PRO A 67 8.82 14.74 -18.75
CA PRO A 67 9.97 15.56 -19.09
C PRO A 67 10.61 15.17 -20.44
N GLN A 68 11.16 16.17 -21.14
CA GLN A 68 11.73 15.96 -22.48
C GLN A 68 12.86 14.92 -22.51
N HIS A 69 13.63 14.77 -21.44
CA HIS A 69 14.69 13.76 -21.36
C HIS A 69 14.14 12.34 -21.28
N ILE A 70 13.03 12.12 -20.56
CA ILE A 70 12.31 10.83 -20.52
C ILE A 70 11.73 10.54 -21.90
N LEU A 71 11.07 11.51 -22.55
CA LEU A 71 10.53 11.34 -23.91
C LEU A 71 11.63 10.94 -24.91
N LYS A 72 12.79 11.62 -24.88
CA LYS A 72 13.93 11.28 -25.74
C LYS A 72 14.49 9.88 -25.45
N SER A 73 14.55 9.50 -24.17
CA SER A 73 15.02 8.17 -23.75
C SER A 73 14.10 7.07 -24.26
N VAL A 74 12.78 7.24 -24.10
CA VAL A 74 11.78 6.30 -24.60
C VAL A 74 11.80 6.23 -26.12
N GLN A 75 11.87 7.39 -26.81
CA GLN A 75 11.94 7.45 -28.27
C GLN A 75 13.15 6.69 -28.85
N SER A 76 14.26 6.66 -28.11
CA SER A 76 15.48 5.97 -28.52
C SER A 76 15.43 4.44 -28.33
N ASN A 77 14.39 3.93 -27.66
CA ASN A 77 14.24 2.53 -27.25
C ASN A 77 12.84 1.97 -27.59
N VAL A 78 12.09 2.61 -28.50
CA VAL A 78 10.71 2.20 -28.83
C VAL A 78 10.64 0.79 -29.40
N GLU A 79 11.70 0.33 -30.08
CA GLU A 79 11.77 -1.02 -30.63
C GLU A 79 11.83 -2.10 -29.54
N ASN A 80 12.24 -1.73 -28.32
CA ASN A 80 12.37 -2.65 -27.19
C ASN A 80 11.06 -2.86 -26.43
N GLY A 81 9.94 -2.27 -26.89
CA GLY A 81 8.68 -2.28 -26.17
C GLY A 81 7.49 -2.76 -27.02
N ALA A 82 6.60 -3.54 -26.42
CA ALA A 82 5.33 -3.93 -27.03
C ALA A 82 4.20 -4.01 -26.01
N PHE A 83 2.98 -3.75 -26.46
CA PHE A 83 1.76 -3.84 -25.68
C PHE A 83 0.98 -5.08 -26.05
N LEU A 84 0.49 -5.78 -25.04
CA LEU A 84 -0.44 -6.89 -25.18
C LEU A 84 -1.87 -6.36 -25.01
N GLY A 85 -2.69 -6.61 -26.02
CA GLY A 85 -4.13 -6.33 -26.00
C GLY A 85 -4.96 -7.59 -25.81
N LEU A 86 -6.17 -7.42 -25.31
CA LEU A 86 -7.13 -8.48 -25.01
C LEU A 86 -8.52 -8.05 -25.44
N SER A 87 -9.25 -8.91 -26.16
CA SER A 87 -10.67 -8.71 -26.43
C SER A 87 -11.48 -9.94 -26.05
N VAL A 88 -12.69 -9.75 -25.54
CA VAL A 88 -13.66 -10.80 -25.26
C VAL A 88 -15.02 -10.41 -25.85
N ASN A 89 -15.90 -11.38 -26.08
CA ASN A 89 -17.18 -11.11 -26.73
C ASN A 89 -18.13 -10.30 -25.84
N ASN A 90 -18.21 -10.66 -24.55
CA ASN A 90 -19.16 -10.05 -23.62
C ASN A 90 -18.44 -9.12 -22.64
N PRO A 91 -19.01 -7.96 -22.31
CA PRO A 91 -18.48 -7.08 -21.28
C PRO A 91 -18.62 -7.70 -19.89
N LEU A 92 -17.51 -7.71 -19.16
CA LEU A 92 -17.37 -8.30 -17.83
C LEU A 92 -16.63 -7.32 -16.90
N ASP A 93 -16.94 -7.38 -15.61
CA ASP A 93 -16.19 -6.66 -14.56
C ASP A 93 -14.90 -7.39 -14.13
N ARG A 94 -14.80 -8.68 -14.49
CA ARG A 94 -13.63 -9.53 -14.31
C ARG A 94 -13.45 -10.45 -15.50
N ILE A 95 -12.25 -10.48 -16.06
CA ILE A 95 -11.87 -11.33 -17.18
C ILE A 95 -10.63 -12.12 -16.80
N LEU A 96 -10.73 -13.45 -16.83
CA LEU A 96 -9.60 -14.37 -16.76
C LEU A 96 -9.36 -14.91 -18.17
N ASN A 97 -8.18 -14.64 -18.74
CA ASN A 97 -7.87 -15.07 -20.11
C ASN A 97 -6.43 -15.58 -20.19
N PRO A 98 -6.18 -16.77 -20.76
CA PRO A 98 -4.82 -17.19 -21.08
C PRO A 98 -4.14 -16.19 -22.02
N ILE A 99 -2.86 -15.91 -21.82
CA ILE A 99 -2.07 -15.06 -22.73
C ILE A 99 -1.01 -15.86 -23.51
N GLY A 100 -0.98 -17.17 -23.31
CA GLY A 100 -0.01 -18.10 -23.84
C GLY A 100 0.65 -18.89 -22.72
N LYS A 101 1.66 -19.67 -23.08
CA LYS A 101 2.35 -20.61 -22.18
C LYS A 101 3.85 -20.47 -22.30
N PHE A 102 4.57 -20.74 -21.22
CA PHE A 102 6.01 -20.94 -21.27
C PHE A 102 6.44 -22.05 -20.32
N GLU A 103 7.45 -22.80 -20.73
CA GLU A 103 8.10 -23.84 -19.94
C GLU A 103 9.62 -23.74 -20.09
N ASN A 104 10.35 -24.28 -19.11
CA ASN A 104 11.81 -24.32 -19.08
C ASN A 104 12.48 -22.93 -19.24
N ARG A 105 11.80 -21.85 -18.83
CA ARG A 105 12.31 -20.49 -18.87
C ARG A 105 12.31 -19.85 -17.49
N LYS A 106 13.51 -19.65 -16.95
CA LYS A 106 13.71 -19.06 -15.62
C LYS A 106 13.11 -17.66 -15.56
N PHE A 107 12.40 -17.38 -14.46
CA PHE A 107 11.88 -16.06 -14.16
C PHE A 107 12.07 -15.67 -12.69
N LEU A 108 12.05 -14.37 -12.45
CA LEU A 108 11.78 -13.73 -11.16
C LEU A 108 10.44 -12.99 -11.29
N SER A 109 9.56 -13.10 -10.31
CA SER A 109 8.30 -12.34 -10.28
C SER A 109 8.10 -11.64 -8.94
N ILE A 110 7.26 -10.60 -8.96
CA ILE A 110 6.71 -9.98 -7.75
C ILE A 110 5.22 -10.25 -7.75
N PHE A 111 4.71 -10.79 -6.65
CA PHE A 111 3.31 -11.13 -6.50
C PHE A 111 2.78 -10.67 -5.15
N ARG A 112 1.46 -10.51 -5.08
CA ARG A 112 0.78 -10.10 -3.86
C ARG A 112 0.29 -11.33 -3.11
N PHE A 113 0.96 -11.67 -2.02
CA PHE A 113 0.64 -12.86 -1.23
C PHE A 113 -0.37 -12.59 -0.10
N LYS A 114 -0.62 -11.32 0.23
CA LYS A 114 -1.68 -10.83 1.12
C LYS A 114 -2.25 -9.53 0.55
N THR A 115 -3.44 -9.11 0.97
CA THR A 115 -4.09 -7.87 0.49
C THR A 115 -3.16 -6.65 0.50
N TRP A 116 -2.28 -6.55 1.50
CA TRP A 116 -1.39 -5.40 1.73
C TRP A 116 0.08 -5.66 1.38
N TRP A 117 0.49 -6.91 1.12
CA TRP A 117 1.91 -7.27 1.01
C TRP A 117 2.24 -8.03 -0.26
N SER A 118 3.39 -7.66 -0.82
CA SER A 118 4.02 -8.34 -1.94
C SER A 118 5.34 -8.96 -1.53
N THR A 119 5.70 -10.04 -2.21
CA THR A 119 7.01 -10.67 -2.10
C THR A 119 7.46 -11.15 -3.47
N MET A 120 8.65 -11.73 -3.55
CA MET A 120 9.21 -12.28 -4.77
C MET A 120 9.00 -13.79 -4.87
N TRP A 121 8.97 -14.29 -6.11
CA TRP A 121 8.99 -15.72 -6.41
C TRP A 121 9.92 -16.00 -7.59
N ILE A 122 10.45 -17.21 -7.68
CA ILE A 122 11.25 -17.68 -8.81
C ILE A 122 10.68 -18.99 -9.34
N GLY A 123 10.76 -19.20 -10.65
CA GLY A 123 10.29 -20.42 -11.28
C GLY A 123 10.83 -20.57 -12.70
N SER A 124 10.28 -21.54 -13.42
CA SER A 124 10.67 -21.84 -14.80
C SER A 124 9.51 -22.14 -15.76
N SER A 125 8.28 -22.17 -15.26
CA SER A 125 7.05 -22.43 -16.02
C SER A 125 5.99 -21.39 -15.69
N GLY A 126 5.08 -21.10 -16.63
CA GLY A 126 3.93 -20.22 -16.36
C GLY A 126 3.06 -20.72 -15.20
N SER A 127 3.02 -22.03 -14.98
CA SER A 127 2.34 -22.66 -13.84
C SER A 127 3.05 -22.45 -12.50
N ASP A 128 4.33 -22.04 -12.48
CA ASP A 128 5.05 -21.73 -11.25
C ASP A 128 4.73 -20.32 -10.73
N LEU A 129 4.06 -19.48 -11.54
CA LEU A 129 3.62 -18.15 -11.12
C LEU A 129 2.73 -18.24 -9.89
N GLN A 130 2.74 -17.19 -9.08
CA GLN A 130 1.86 -17.09 -7.94
C GLN A 130 0.63 -16.24 -8.29
N MET A 131 -0.47 -16.46 -7.57
CA MET A 131 -1.67 -15.62 -7.71
C MET A 131 -1.31 -14.14 -7.54
N GLU A 132 -2.02 -13.27 -8.26
CA GLU A 132 -1.82 -11.82 -8.21
C GLU A 132 -0.38 -11.36 -8.51
N THR A 133 0.31 -12.02 -9.45
CA THR A 133 1.62 -11.60 -9.93
C THR A 133 1.52 -10.23 -10.62
N GLN A 134 2.27 -9.25 -10.13
CA GLN A 134 2.28 -7.85 -10.58
C GLN A 134 3.45 -7.55 -11.54
N MET A 135 4.39 -8.47 -11.69
CA MET A 135 5.56 -8.32 -12.55
C MET A 135 6.20 -9.67 -12.82
N VAL A 136 6.64 -9.92 -14.05
CA VAL A 136 7.47 -11.09 -14.40
C VAL A 136 8.71 -10.62 -15.14
N LEU A 137 9.88 -11.09 -14.73
CA LEU A 137 11.17 -10.89 -15.37
C LEU A 137 11.69 -12.23 -15.88
N LEU A 138 11.58 -12.45 -17.19
CA LEU A 138 12.07 -13.65 -17.86
C LEU A 138 13.56 -13.49 -18.21
N GLN A 139 14.33 -14.56 -18.00
CA GLN A 139 15.67 -14.68 -18.56
C GLN A 139 15.59 -15.23 -19.99
N VAL A 140 16.26 -14.58 -20.94
CA VAL A 140 16.35 -14.99 -22.35
C VAL A 140 17.83 -15.20 -22.71
N PRO A 141 18.42 -16.34 -22.29
CA PRO A 141 19.85 -16.58 -22.45
C PRO A 141 20.29 -16.65 -23.92
N GLU A 142 19.40 -17.03 -24.83
CA GLU A 142 19.65 -17.20 -26.27
C GLU A 142 20.14 -15.90 -26.93
N ILE A 143 19.73 -14.74 -26.40
CA ILE A 143 20.14 -13.41 -26.86
C ILE A 143 20.79 -12.58 -25.74
N ASN A 144 21.27 -13.23 -24.67
CA ASN A 144 21.86 -12.59 -23.49
C ASN A 144 21.04 -11.38 -22.98
N SER A 145 19.72 -11.58 -22.87
CA SER A 145 18.77 -10.51 -22.54
C SER A 145 17.79 -10.96 -21.47
N TYR A 146 17.01 -9.99 -20.99
CA TYR A 146 15.88 -10.17 -20.09
C TYR A 146 14.64 -9.54 -20.70
N VAL A 147 13.48 -10.12 -20.41
CA VAL A 147 12.18 -9.55 -20.79
C VAL A 147 11.36 -9.29 -19.55
N LEU A 148 10.97 -8.04 -19.36
CA LEU A 148 10.00 -7.62 -18.36
C LEU A 148 8.59 -7.71 -18.94
N ILE A 149 7.67 -8.32 -18.21
CA ILE A 149 6.24 -8.32 -18.49
C ILE A 149 5.53 -7.67 -17.31
N LEU A 150 4.87 -6.54 -17.58
CA LEU A 150 4.13 -5.74 -16.60
C LEU A 150 2.64 -5.76 -16.94
N PRO A 151 1.77 -6.33 -16.08
CA PRO A 151 0.34 -6.01 -16.11
C PRO A 151 0.16 -4.50 -15.93
N LEU A 152 -0.74 -3.90 -16.72
CA LEU A 152 -1.03 -2.47 -16.68
C LEU A 152 -2.45 -2.18 -16.19
N ILE A 153 -2.70 -0.90 -15.94
CA ILE A 153 -4.02 -0.32 -15.74
C ILE A 153 -4.48 0.28 -17.06
N GLU A 154 -5.67 -0.06 -17.52
CA GLU A 154 -6.30 0.51 -18.71
C GLU A 154 -7.74 0.91 -18.40
N GLY A 155 -8.03 2.21 -18.51
CA GLY A 155 -9.29 2.78 -18.05
C GLY A 155 -9.53 2.47 -16.57
N SER A 156 -10.69 1.91 -16.26
CA SER A 156 -11.06 1.50 -14.89
C SER A 156 -10.65 0.06 -14.54
N PHE A 157 -9.84 -0.59 -15.37
CA PHE A 157 -9.41 -1.97 -15.15
C PHE A 157 -7.93 -2.02 -14.78
N ARG A 158 -7.61 -2.80 -13.75
CA ARG A 158 -6.24 -3.23 -13.48
C ARG A 158 -6.06 -4.67 -13.89
N SER A 159 -4.84 -5.05 -14.22
CA SER A 159 -4.50 -6.43 -14.51
C SER A 159 -3.48 -7.03 -13.56
N SER A 160 -3.41 -8.36 -13.53
CA SER A 160 -2.37 -9.16 -12.87
C SER A 160 -2.26 -10.52 -13.53
N PHE A 161 -1.15 -11.23 -13.34
CA PHE A 161 -0.99 -12.60 -13.82
C PHE A 161 -1.29 -13.63 -12.75
N HIS A 162 -1.98 -14.69 -13.13
CA HIS A 162 -2.27 -15.88 -12.33
C HIS A 162 -1.67 -17.11 -13.02
N PRO A 163 -1.26 -18.15 -12.27
CA PRO A 163 -0.85 -19.41 -12.87
C PRO A 163 -2.03 -20.13 -13.53
N GLY A 164 -1.82 -20.65 -14.73
CA GLY A 164 -2.69 -21.64 -15.36
C GLY A 164 -2.09 -23.04 -15.28
N SER A 165 -2.75 -24.02 -15.92
CA SER A 165 -2.22 -25.39 -16.01
C SER A 165 -1.26 -25.55 -17.19
N ASN A 166 -0.33 -26.51 -17.13
CA ASN A 166 0.58 -26.87 -18.22
C ASN A 166 1.36 -25.68 -18.82
N GLY A 167 1.97 -24.86 -17.94
CA GLY A 167 2.78 -23.71 -18.33
C GLY A 167 2.00 -22.48 -18.75
N GLU A 168 0.67 -22.50 -18.65
CA GLU A 168 -0.19 -21.38 -19.01
C GLU A 168 -0.06 -20.19 -18.06
N VAL A 169 -0.07 -19.00 -18.64
CA VAL A 169 -0.15 -17.73 -17.93
C VAL A 169 -1.52 -17.14 -18.19
N VAL A 170 -2.24 -16.81 -17.12
CA VAL A 170 -3.58 -16.22 -17.20
C VAL A 170 -3.49 -14.75 -16.80
N ILE A 171 -3.99 -13.84 -17.63
CA ILE A 171 -4.19 -12.46 -17.22
C ILE A 171 -5.58 -12.32 -16.57
N SER A 172 -5.61 -11.70 -15.40
CA SER A 172 -6.82 -11.31 -14.70
C SER A 172 -6.99 -9.80 -14.84
N ALA A 173 -7.96 -9.35 -15.64
CA ALA A 173 -8.34 -7.94 -15.76
C ALA A 173 -9.61 -7.68 -14.95
N GLU A 174 -9.56 -6.75 -14.00
CA GLU A 174 -10.63 -6.50 -13.03
C GLU A 174 -10.88 -5.01 -12.81
N SER A 175 -12.14 -4.60 -12.81
CA SER A 175 -12.55 -3.25 -12.39
C SER A 175 -12.78 -3.15 -10.88
N GLY A 176 -13.09 -4.27 -10.22
CA GLY A 176 -13.52 -4.29 -8.83
C GLY A 176 -14.95 -3.83 -8.60
N SER A 177 -15.75 -3.61 -9.66
CA SER A 177 -17.14 -3.17 -9.57
C SER A 177 -18.01 -3.85 -10.62
N THR A 178 -19.10 -4.50 -10.19
CA THR A 178 -20.07 -5.15 -11.10
C THR A 178 -20.77 -4.16 -12.03
N LYS A 179 -20.69 -2.85 -11.74
CA LYS A 179 -21.23 -1.77 -12.57
C LYS A 179 -20.25 -1.30 -13.65
N VAL A 180 -18.96 -1.61 -13.53
CA VAL A 180 -17.92 -1.18 -14.45
C VAL A 180 -17.44 -2.40 -15.23
N LYS A 181 -17.92 -2.52 -16.47
CA LYS A 181 -17.65 -3.67 -17.34
C LYS A 181 -16.88 -3.25 -18.59
N GLY A 182 -15.99 -4.11 -19.06
CA GLY A 182 -15.16 -3.91 -20.24
C GLY A 182 -15.04 -5.21 -21.03
N ASN A 183 -14.77 -5.11 -22.32
CA ASN A 183 -14.58 -6.27 -23.20
C ASN A 183 -13.41 -6.14 -24.17
N SER A 184 -12.71 -5.00 -24.22
CA SER A 184 -11.61 -4.77 -25.14
C SER A 184 -10.58 -3.85 -24.50
N PHE A 185 -9.32 -4.25 -24.60
CA PHE A 185 -8.16 -3.57 -24.03
C PHE A 185 -7.02 -3.61 -25.04
N VAL A 186 -6.35 -2.48 -25.28
CA VAL A 186 -5.27 -2.38 -26.27
C VAL A 186 -3.87 -2.54 -25.66
N SER A 187 -3.77 -2.37 -24.34
CA SER A 187 -2.52 -2.19 -23.58
C SER A 187 -2.58 -2.81 -22.17
N ILE A 188 -3.32 -3.90 -22.01
CA ILE A 188 -3.54 -4.52 -20.69
C ILE A 188 -2.25 -5.07 -20.05
N ALA A 189 -1.20 -5.35 -20.84
CA ALA A 189 0.13 -5.59 -20.33
C ALA A 189 1.21 -5.02 -21.25
N TYR A 190 2.41 -4.80 -20.71
CA TYR A 190 3.58 -4.26 -21.41
C TYR A 190 4.77 -5.20 -21.32
N PHE A 191 5.42 -5.39 -22.47
CA PHE A 191 6.63 -6.18 -22.64
C PHE A 191 7.79 -5.23 -22.92
N HIS A 192 8.93 -5.45 -22.27
CA HIS A 192 10.15 -4.70 -22.54
C HIS A 192 11.38 -5.62 -22.53
N VAL A 193 12.27 -5.49 -23.52
CA VAL A 193 13.51 -6.28 -23.60
C VAL A 193 14.74 -5.42 -23.32
N GLY A 194 15.73 -5.99 -22.62
CA GLY A 194 16.98 -5.30 -22.30
C GLY A 194 18.06 -6.25 -21.80
N ASN A 195 19.32 -5.85 -21.93
CA ASN A 195 20.47 -6.72 -21.63
C ASN A 195 20.93 -6.59 -20.17
N ASN A 196 20.40 -5.61 -19.43
CA ASN A 196 20.71 -5.36 -18.03
C ASN A 196 19.39 -5.23 -17.24
N PRO A 197 19.11 -6.08 -16.24
CA PRO A 197 17.84 -6.05 -15.52
C PRO A 197 17.62 -4.77 -14.70
N TYR A 198 18.69 -4.06 -14.31
CA TYR A 198 18.57 -2.80 -13.56
C TYR A 198 18.15 -1.64 -14.47
N ASP A 199 18.75 -1.55 -15.67
CA ASP A 199 18.37 -0.56 -16.67
C ASP A 199 16.99 -0.86 -17.26
N LEU A 200 16.69 -2.14 -17.48
CA LEU A 200 15.41 -2.64 -18.00
C LEU A 200 14.22 -2.09 -17.19
N MET A 201 14.29 -2.14 -15.86
CA MET A 201 13.21 -1.65 -15.01
C MET A 201 12.98 -0.15 -15.18
N ARG A 202 14.06 0.65 -15.21
CA ARG A 202 13.97 2.10 -15.42
C ARG A 202 13.40 2.41 -16.80
N ASP A 203 13.92 1.76 -17.85
CA ASP A 203 13.56 2.04 -19.24
C ASP A 203 12.11 1.59 -19.53
N ALA A 204 11.68 0.45 -19.00
CA ALA A 204 10.30 -0.01 -19.11
C ALA A 204 9.31 0.89 -18.36
N LEU A 205 9.61 1.28 -17.12
CA LEU A 205 8.74 2.19 -16.38
C LEU A 205 8.69 3.59 -17.01
N ALA A 206 9.77 4.05 -17.64
CA ALA A 206 9.76 5.28 -18.44
C ALA A 206 8.80 5.17 -19.64
N ALA A 207 8.81 4.04 -20.35
CA ALA A 207 7.88 3.80 -21.45
C ALA A 207 6.42 3.73 -20.97
N VAL A 208 6.15 3.04 -19.86
CA VAL A 208 4.81 2.97 -19.24
C VAL A 208 4.37 4.35 -18.73
N ARG A 209 5.28 5.14 -18.15
CA ARG A 209 5.06 6.53 -17.73
C ARG A 209 4.62 7.42 -18.90
N VAL A 210 5.28 7.29 -20.05
CA VAL A 210 4.93 8.02 -21.28
C VAL A 210 3.59 7.57 -21.83
N HIS A 211 3.31 6.27 -21.81
CA HIS A 211 2.06 5.73 -22.34
C HIS A 211 0.84 6.05 -21.46
N LEU A 212 0.91 5.81 -20.16
CA LEU A 212 -0.22 5.99 -19.25
C LEU A 212 -0.42 7.45 -18.83
N GLY A 213 0.66 8.19 -18.56
CA GLY A 213 0.57 9.59 -18.12
C GLY A 213 0.02 9.80 -16.69
N THR A 214 -0.24 8.74 -15.93
CA THR A 214 -0.97 8.79 -14.64
C THR A 214 -0.10 8.81 -13.38
N PHE A 215 1.22 8.70 -13.51
CA PHE A 215 2.14 8.67 -12.39
C PHE A 215 3.43 9.43 -12.72
N ARG A 216 4.32 9.59 -11.75
CA ARG A 216 5.68 10.11 -11.93
C ARG A 216 6.71 9.07 -11.49
N LEU A 217 7.81 8.96 -12.21
CA LEU A 217 8.98 8.18 -11.83
C LEU A 217 9.63 8.75 -10.57
N LEU A 218 10.44 7.93 -9.89
CA LEU A 218 11.17 8.37 -8.71
C LEU A 218 12.07 9.59 -9.00
N GLU A 219 12.75 9.60 -10.16
CA GLU A 219 13.62 10.69 -10.61
C GLU A 219 12.87 11.99 -10.96
N GLU A 220 11.56 11.93 -11.17
CA GLU A 220 10.71 13.11 -11.38
C GLU A 220 10.21 13.73 -10.06
N LYS A 221 10.35 13.02 -8.94
CA LYS A 221 9.83 13.44 -7.64
C LYS A 221 10.93 14.16 -6.86
N GLU A 222 10.59 15.28 -6.25
CA GLU A 222 11.43 15.93 -5.26
C GLU A 222 11.38 15.11 -3.96
N PRO A 223 12.51 14.54 -3.49
CA PRO A 223 12.52 13.84 -2.21
C PRO A 223 12.10 14.80 -1.09
N PRO A 224 11.15 14.42 -0.23
CA PRO A 224 10.76 15.28 0.89
C PRO A 224 11.92 15.39 1.89
N LYS A 225 12.05 16.55 2.55
CA LYS A 225 13.11 16.82 3.55
C LYS A 225 13.16 15.81 4.70
N ILE A 226 12.11 15.01 4.91
CA ILE A 226 12.07 13.96 5.92
C ILE A 226 13.03 12.79 5.60
N ILE A 227 13.44 12.59 4.35
CA ILE A 227 14.29 11.45 3.94
C ILE A 227 15.69 11.50 4.57
N ASP A 228 16.20 12.69 4.87
CA ASP A 228 17.52 12.91 5.47
C ASP A 228 17.47 12.98 7.02
N LYS A 229 16.31 12.67 7.60
CA LYS A 229 16.06 12.77 9.03
C LYS A 229 15.97 11.38 9.65
N PHE A 230 16.55 11.22 10.84
CA PHE A 230 16.21 10.10 11.71
C PHE A 230 14.90 10.41 12.44
N GLY A 231 13.99 9.44 12.52
CA GLY A 231 12.75 9.58 13.26
C GLY A 231 12.27 8.24 13.82
N TRP A 232 11.25 8.31 14.67
CA TRP A 232 10.75 7.16 15.41
C TRP A 232 9.25 6.98 15.20
N CYS A 233 8.82 5.74 15.03
CA CYS A 233 7.41 5.35 14.92
C CYS A 233 7.01 4.53 16.15
N THR A 234 5.87 4.86 16.75
CA THR A 234 5.41 4.25 18.00
C THR A 234 4.84 2.83 17.83
N TRP A 235 4.64 2.35 16.60
CA TRP A 235 3.92 1.09 16.34
C TRP A 235 4.55 -0.12 17.06
N ASP A 236 5.81 -0.44 16.79
CA ASP A 236 6.46 -1.63 17.38
C ASP A 236 6.72 -1.49 18.90
N ALA A 237 6.62 -0.27 19.44
CA ALA A 237 6.78 -0.02 20.86
C ALA A 237 5.48 -0.19 21.65
N PHE A 238 4.33 0.19 21.07
CA PHE A 238 3.07 0.24 21.83
C PHE A 238 1.88 -0.42 21.14
N TYR A 239 1.91 -0.65 19.83
CA TYR A 239 0.74 -1.02 19.03
C TYR A 239 -0.45 -0.11 19.40
N LEU A 240 -1.64 -0.70 19.62
CA LEU A 240 -2.86 0.01 20.00
C LEU A 240 -2.81 0.69 21.38
N THR A 241 -1.77 0.44 22.18
CA THR A 241 -1.64 0.96 23.55
C THR A 241 -0.86 2.26 23.64
N VAL A 242 -0.49 2.86 22.50
CA VAL A 242 0.24 4.14 22.44
C VAL A 242 -0.42 5.22 23.30
N GLU A 243 0.36 5.90 24.13
CA GLU A 243 -0.12 6.92 25.08
C GLU A 243 0.97 7.94 25.43
N PRO A 244 0.61 9.14 25.94
CA PRO A 244 1.55 10.26 26.11
C PRO A 244 2.81 9.97 26.94
N VAL A 245 2.70 9.23 28.04
CA VAL A 245 3.81 9.01 28.98
C VAL A 245 4.89 8.14 28.36
N GLY A 246 4.51 7.06 27.69
CA GLY A 246 5.38 6.15 26.96
C GLY A 246 6.03 6.84 25.77
N VAL A 247 5.26 7.61 24.98
CA VAL A 247 5.83 8.39 23.87
C VAL A 247 6.87 9.39 24.39
N TRP A 248 6.57 10.11 25.48
CA TRP A 248 7.52 11.04 26.11
C TRP A 248 8.82 10.35 26.52
N HIS A 249 8.71 9.21 27.22
CA HIS A 249 9.89 8.47 27.70
C HIS A 249 10.69 7.85 26.54
N GLY A 250 10.03 7.37 25.48
CA GLY A 250 10.71 6.86 24.29
C GLY A 250 11.50 7.95 23.55
N VAL A 251 10.92 9.13 23.34
CA VAL A 251 11.66 10.26 22.75
C VAL A 251 12.82 10.69 23.66
N LYS A 252 12.58 10.77 24.97
CA LYS A 252 13.62 11.07 25.97
C LYS A 252 14.76 10.05 25.97
N SER A 253 14.47 8.75 25.83
CA SER A 253 15.52 7.73 25.81
C SER A 253 16.44 7.90 24.61
N PHE A 254 15.92 8.29 23.45
CA PHE A 254 16.76 8.62 22.31
C PHE A 254 17.68 9.83 22.58
N LEU A 255 17.16 10.88 23.24
CA LEU A 255 17.99 12.02 23.65
C LEU A 255 19.10 11.63 24.61
N TYR A 256 18.80 10.82 25.62
CA TYR A 256 19.80 10.35 26.60
C TYR A 256 20.88 9.47 25.98
N ASN A 257 20.62 8.89 24.80
CA ASN A 257 21.57 8.06 24.07
C ASN A 257 22.23 8.81 22.88
N ASP A 258 22.08 10.13 22.79
CA ASP A 258 22.66 10.97 21.73
C ASP A 258 22.17 10.61 20.30
N ILE A 259 20.95 10.07 20.16
CA ILE A 259 20.31 9.76 18.87
C ILE A 259 18.98 10.52 18.73
N PRO A 260 18.99 11.87 18.78
CA PRO A 260 17.77 12.66 18.83
C PRO A 260 16.91 12.47 17.56
N PRO A 261 15.65 12.00 17.68
CA PRO A 261 14.75 11.95 16.55
C PRO A 261 14.38 13.36 16.11
N ARG A 262 14.42 13.59 14.80
CA ARG A 262 13.99 14.84 14.17
C ARG A 262 12.50 14.82 13.83
N PHE A 263 11.89 13.64 13.77
CA PHE A 263 10.45 13.48 13.65
C PHE A 263 9.92 12.27 14.43
N LEU A 264 8.63 12.33 14.78
CA LEU A 264 7.89 11.29 15.50
C LEU A 264 6.64 10.92 14.72
N PHE A 265 6.34 9.63 14.56
CA PHE A 265 5.04 9.11 14.13
C PHE A 265 4.31 8.51 15.34
N ILE A 266 3.17 9.11 15.71
CA ILE A 266 2.20 8.49 16.60
C ILE A 266 1.31 7.58 15.73
N ASP A 267 1.66 6.30 15.69
CA ASP A 267 0.98 5.27 14.91
C ASP A 267 -0.38 4.88 15.52
N ASP A 268 -1.06 3.89 14.93
CA ASP A 268 -2.42 3.48 15.28
C ASP A 268 -2.62 3.24 16.80
N GLY A 269 -3.81 3.57 17.29
CA GLY A 269 -4.19 3.50 18.70
C GLY A 269 -4.38 4.86 19.40
N TRP A 270 -4.21 5.99 18.71
CA TRP A 270 -4.47 7.33 19.28
C TRP A 270 -5.88 7.88 18.97
N GLN A 271 -6.55 7.33 17.95
CA GLN A 271 -7.85 7.80 17.47
C GLN A 271 -9.00 7.39 18.38
N SER A 272 -10.05 8.22 18.45
CA SER A 272 -11.31 7.89 19.11
C SER A 272 -12.16 6.93 18.27
N ILE A 273 -12.10 5.64 18.63
CA ILE A 273 -12.77 4.56 17.91
C ILE A 273 -13.63 3.71 18.85
N ASN A 274 -14.73 3.18 18.32
CA ASN A 274 -15.58 2.21 19.03
C ASN A 274 -16.31 1.27 18.08
N MET A 275 -16.83 0.17 18.62
CA MET A 275 -17.66 -0.80 17.88
C MET A 275 -19.13 -0.37 17.90
N ASP A 276 -19.90 -0.77 16.88
CA ASP A 276 -21.30 -0.32 16.71
C ASP A 276 -22.23 -0.66 17.87
N HIS A 277 -21.94 -1.75 18.60
CA HIS A 277 -22.74 -2.21 19.74
C HIS A 277 -22.35 -1.57 21.08
N GLU A 278 -21.23 -0.83 21.12
CA GLU A 278 -20.77 -0.08 22.29
C GLU A 278 -21.43 1.31 22.35
N ASP A 279 -21.25 2.01 23.48
CA ASP A 279 -21.67 3.40 23.63
C ASP A 279 -21.09 4.27 22.50
N PRO A 280 -21.93 5.00 21.72
CA PRO A 280 -21.50 5.79 20.58
C PRO A 280 -20.53 6.92 20.90
N LEU A 281 -20.43 7.34 22.16
CA LEU A 281 -19.65 8.51 22.56
C LEU A 281 -18.47 8.16 23.48
N GLN A 282 -18.15 6.88 23.64
CA GLN A 282 -17.01 6.41 24.42
C GLN A 282 -16.06 5.58 23.56
N ASP A 283 -14.76 5.65 23.86
CA ASP A 283 -13.77 4.80 23.20
C ASP A 283 -13.98 3.33 23.57
N SER A 284 -13.71 2.42 22.64
CA SER A 284 -13.77 0.99 22.91
C SER A 284 -12.77 0.60 23.99
N LYS A 285 -13.22 -0.27 24.89
CA LYS A 285 -12.37 -0.91 25.91
C LYS A 285 -11.86 -2.28 25.46
N ASP A 286 -12.47 -2.85 24.42
CA ASP A 286 -12.11 -4.16 23.88
C ASP A 286 -11.28 -4.05 22.60
N LEU A 287 -10.03 -3.63 22.77
CA LEU A 287 -9.00 -3.65 21.73
C LEU A 287 -7.98 -4.78 21.99
N THR A 288 -8.39 -5.83 22.70
CA THR A 288 -7.49 -6.90 23.19
C THR A 288 -7.02 -7.87 22.13
N GLY A 289 -7.81 -8.07 21.08
CA GLY A 289 -7.49 -8.98 20.00
C GLY A 289 -6.75 -8.25 18.88
N LEU A 290 -5.64 -8.82 18.41
CA LEU A 290 -5.07 -8.45 17.11
C LEU A 290 -6.16 -8.57 16.03
N GLY A 291 -6.50 -7.46 15.37
CA GLY A 291 -7.55 -7.38 14.35
C GLY A 291 -8.91 -6.88 14.87
N SER A 292 -9.15 -6.80 16.18
CA SER A 292 -10.39 -6.26 16.75
C SER A 292 -10.61 -4.78 16.38
N GLN A 293 -9.52 -4.01 16.28
CA GLN A 293 -9.54 -2.61 15.86
C GLN A 293 -10.13 -2.40 14.45
N MET A 294 -10.15 -3.46 13.63
CA MET A 294 -10.72 -3.43 12.29
C MET A 294 -12.25 -3.33 12.31
N LEU A 295 -12.88 -3.72 13.42
CA LEU A 295 -14.33 -3.61 13.65
C LEU A 295 -14.72 -2.23 14.19
N CYS A 296 -13.74 -1.44 14.63
CA CYS A 296 -13.98 -0.15 15.25
C CYS A 296 -14.03 0.97 14.19
N ARG A 297 -14.82 2.00 14.49
CA ARG A 297 -15.04 3.16 13.64
C ARG A 297 -14.75 4.45 14.39
N LEU A 298 -14.32 5.47 13.66
CA LEU A 298 -14.20 6.82 14.21
C LEU A 298 -15.57 7.33 14.62
N TYR A 299 -15.76 7.61 15.91
CA TYR A 299 -16.98 8.29 16.38
C TYR A 299 -16.78 9.80 16.56
N ARG A 300 -15.53 10.27 16.56
CA ARG A 300 -15.16 11.69 16.51
C ARG A 300 -13.79 11.87 15.86
N PHE A 301 -13.55 13.03 15.26
CA PHE A 301 -12.28 13.40 14.62
C PHE A 301 -11.29 14.01 15.63
N LYS A 302 -11.16 13.37 16.78
CA LYS A 302 -10.30 13.80 17.90
C LYS A 302 -9.53 12.61 18.46
N GLU A 303 -8.56 12.92 19.30
CA GLU A 303 -7.82 11.93 20.06
C GLU A 303 -8.71 11.18 21.07
N ASN A 304 -8.33 9.95 21.39
CA ASN A 304 -8.98 9.15 22.42
C ASN A 304 -8.64 9.62 23.84
N GLU A 305 -9.32 9.05 24.83
CA GLU A 305 -9.20 9.41 26.24
C GLU A 305 -7.77 9.27 26.79
N LYS A 306 -6.92 8.43 26.20
CA LYS A 306 -5.50 8.33 26.62
C LYS A 306 -4.76 9.64 26.41
N PHE A 307 -5.01 10.30 25.28
CA PHE A 307 -4.40 11.60 24.95
C PHE A 307 -5.25 12.77 25.46
N ALA A 308 -6.58 12.68 25.41
CA ALA A 308 -7.48 13.76 25.83
C ALA A 308 -7.29 14.14 27.31
N LYS A 309 -6.92 13.18 28.18
CA LYS A 309 -6.63 13.43 29.60
C LYS A 309 -5.32 14.20 29.84
N TYR A 310 -4.48 14.41 28.83
CA TYR A 310 -3.23 15.14 29.00
C TYR A 310 -3.50 16.58 29.42
N GLN A 311 -2.87 17.01 30.52
CA GLN A 311 -2.95 18.38 31.02
C GLN A 311 -1.65 19.14 30.69
N PRO A 312 -1.70 20.41 30.26
CA PRO A 312 -0.50 21.18 29.96
C PRO A 312 0.51 21.17 31.11
N GLY A 313 1.77 20.93 30.79
CA GLY A 313 2.88 20.80 31.72
C GLY A 313 2.96 19.46 32.46
N ALA A 314 2.06 18.50 32.22
CA ALA A 314 2.01 17.24 32.98
C ALA A 314 3.35 16.49 33.02
N MET A 315 4.08 16.49 31.91
CA MET A 315 5.39 15.81 31.81
C MET A 315 6.59 16.71 32.15
N LEU A 316 6.37 18.01 32.32
CA LEU A 316 7.41 18.98 32.67
C LEU A 316 7.56 19.15 34.19
N LYS A 317 6.61 18.66 34.99
CA LYS A 317 6.65 18.75 36.45
C LYS A 317 7.69 17.78 37.04
N PRO A 318 8.31 18.10 38.20
CA PRO A 318 9.27 17.20 38.87
C PRO A 318 8.69 15.83 39.25
N ASN A 319 7.37 15.75 39.48
CA ASN A 319 6.64 14.54 39.83
C ASN A 319 5.89 13.93 38.63
N ALA A 320 6.34 14.19 37.40
CA ALA A 320 5.78 13.61 36.19
C ALA A 320 5.67 12.07 36.31
N PRO A 321 4.60 11.47 35.76
CA PRO A 321 4.41 10.03 35.78
C PRO A 321 5.58 9.34 35.06
N LYS A 322 6.02 8.20 35.59
CA LYS A 322 7.10 7.41 34.99
C LYS A 322 6.51 6.30 34.14
N PHE A 323 7.15 6.04 33.00
CA PHE A 323 6.82 4.88 32.19
C PHE A 323 7.35 3.60 32.86
N ASP A 324 6.53 2.56 32.84
CA ASP A 324 6.81 1.26 33.45
C ASP A 324 6.92 0.20 32.34
N GLN A 325 8.15 -0.05 31.89
CA GLN A 325 8.44 -0.97 30.78
C GLN A 325 8.03 -2.40 31.12
N GLU A 326 8.32 -2.88 32.34
CA GLU A 326 8.02 -4.26 32.73
C GLU A 326 6.50 -4.52 32.73
N LYS A 327 5.72 -3.53 33.19
CA LYS A 327 4.25 -3.62 33.16
C LYS A 327 3.72 -3.64 31.73
N HIS A 328 4.32 -2.84 30.84
CA HIS A 328 3.95 -2.81 29.42
C HIS A 328 4.30 -4.12 28.72
N ASP A 329 5.51 -4.64 28.92
CA ASP A 329 5.95 -5.93 28.38
C ASP A 329 5.06 -7.08 28.86
N LYS A 330 4.66 -7.06 30.14
CA LYS A 330 3.74 -8.05 30.70
C LYS A 330 2.36 -7.98 30.04
N MET A 331 1.80 -6.77 29.91
CA MET A 331 0.52 -6.56 29.22
C MET A 331 0.60 -7.03 27.76
N PHE A 332 1.69 -6.73 27.05
CA PHE A 332 1.88 -7.16 25.67
C PHE A 332 1.94 -8.69 25.54
N ASN A 333 2.68 -9.37 26.43
CA ASN A 333 2.72 -10.82 26.47
C ASN A 333 1.34 -11.43 26.78
N GLU A 334 0.58 -10.84 27.69
CA GLU A 334 -0.81 -11.26 27.99
C GLU A 334 -1.72 -11.10 26.75
N LEU A 335 -1.60 -10.01 26.00
CA LEU A 335 -2.33 -9.77 24.75
C LEU A 335 -1.98 -10.81 23.67
N ILE A 336 -0.69 -11.14 23.52
CA ILE A 336 -0.25 -12.19 22.59
C ILE A 336 -0.85 -13.54 22.96
N GLU A 337 -0.80 -13.92 24.24
CA GLU A 337 -1.34 -15.20 24.69
C GLU A 337 -2.87 -15.26 24.53
N MET A 338 -3.58 -14.16 24.78
CA MET A 338 -5.01 -14.05 24.49
C MET A 338 -5.32 -14.19 23.00
N ALA A 339 -4.55 -13.52 22.13
CA ALA A 339 -4.72 -13.62 20.69
C ALA A 339 -4.47 -15.06 20.17
N LYS A 340 -3.45 -15.75 20.69
CA LYS A 340 -3.18 -17.17 20.37
C LYS A 340 -4.34 -18.07 20.79
N LYS A 341 -4.88 -17.86 22.01
CA LYS A 341 -6.04 -18.62 22.50
C LYS A 341 -7.28 -18.37 21.65
N LYS A 342 -7.55 -17.12 21.30
CA LYS A 342 -8.70 -16.76 20.46
C LYS A 342 -8.61 -17.39 19.08
N LYS A 343 -7.43 -17.37 18.46
CA LYS A 343 -7.18 -18.06 17.19
C LYS A 343 -7.43 -19.58 17.30
N ALA A 344 -6.99 -20.23 18.38
CA ALA A 344 -7.22 -21.65 18.60
C ALA A 344 -8.70 -22.01 18.86
N LEU A 345 -9.47 -21.09 19.45
CA LEU A 345 -10.92 -21.23 19.68
C LEU A 345 -11.73 -21.02 18.38
N GLU A 346 -11.33 -20.06 17.54
CA GLU A 346 -11.95 -19.81 16.23
C GLU A 346 -11.70 -20.97 15.24
N GLU A 347 -10.58 -21.70 15.39
CA GLU A 347 -10.28 -22.94 14.64
C GLU A 347 -11.02 -24.18 15.19
N GLY A 348 -11.69 -24.08 16.34
CA GLY A 348 -12.41 -25.18 16.97
C GLY A 348 -13.74 -24.72 17.57
N GLU A 349 -14.76 -24.55 16.72
CA GLU A 349 -16.17 -24.19 17.02
C GLU A 349 -16.63 -24.31 18.50
N LYS A 350 -16.19 -23.37 19.35
CA LYS A 350 -16.73 -23.18 20.70
C LYS A 350 -16.79 -21.71 21.02
N ASP A 351 -18.01 -21.20 20.98
CA ASP A 351 -18.40 -19.89 21.49
C ASP A 351 -18.42 -19.94 23.03
N ASP A 352 -17.58 -19.13 23.66
CA ASP A 352 -17.67 -18.84 25.09
C ASP A 352 -17.61 -17.32 25.27
N SER A 353 -18.77 -16.74 25.54
CA SER A 353 -19.06 -15.32 25.62
C SER A 353 -18.64 -14.72 26.97
N THR A 354 -17.39 -14.92 27.38
CA THR A 354 -16.75 -14.14 28.46
C THR A 354 -15.28 -13.92 28.15
N HIS A 355 -14.99 -12.88 27.37
CA HIS A 355 -13.62 -12.47 27.13
C HIS A 355 -13.16 -11.47 28.21
N PRO A 356 -11.98 -11.66 28.83
CA PRO A 356 -11.44 -10.70 29.77
C PRO A 356 -11.14 -9.37 29.06
N GLU A 357 -11.64 -8.27 29.62
CA GLU A 357 -11.43 -6.92 29.11
C GLU A 357 -9.95 -6.54 29.03
N GLY A 358 -9.61 -5.76 28.01
CA GLY A 358 -8.26 -5.23 27.84
C GLY A 358 -7.92 -4.21 28.90
N LYS A 359 -6.96 -4.56 29.74
CA LYS A 359 -6.45 -3.60 30.72
C LYS A 359 -5.46 -2.67 30.03
N ILE A 360 -5.90 -1.45 29.73
CA ILE A 360 -5.01 -0.35 29.35
C ILE A 360 -4.29 0.13 30.62
N ILE A 361 -2.98 0.39 30.50
CA ILE A 361 -2.23 1.00 31.60
C ILE A 361 -2.57 2.49 31.67
N GLU A 362 -3.27 2.90 32.71
CA GLU A 362 -3.50 4.33 32.98
C GLU A 362 -2.31 4.94 33.72
N TYR A 363 -1.52 5.78 33.01
CA TYR A 363 -0.45 6.56 33.62
C TYR A 363 -0.89 7.97 34.03
N LEU A 364 -1.71 8.62 33.21
CA LEU A 364 -2.21 9.97 33.48
C LEU A 364 -3.37 9.93 34.47
N LYS A 365 -3.31 10.79 35.49
CA LYS A 365 -4.39 11.06 36.44
C LYS A 365 -4.83 12.50 36.27
N GLU A 366 -6.13 12.72 36.18
CA GLU A 366 -6.68 14.06 36.07
C GLU A 366 -6.60 14.77 37.43
N GLU A 367 -5.88 15.89 37.47
CA GLU A 367 -5.87 16.76 38.64
C GLU A 367 -7.16 17.61 38.66
N PRO A 368 -7.92 17.61 39.76
CA PRO A 368 -9.15 18.41 39.85
C PRO A 368 -8.89 19.90 39.62
N GLY A 369 -9.69 20.51 38.74
CA GLY A 369 -9.58 21.94 38.44
C GLY A 369 -8.53 22.32 37.39
N VAL A 370 -7.80 21.35 36.83
CA VAL A 370 -6.88 21.59 35.71
C VAL A 370 -7.53 21.15 34.40
N GLU A 371 -7.54 22.05 33.42
CA GLU A 371 -8.17 21.81 32.12
C GLU A 371 -7.39 20.77 31.28
N ARG A 372 -8.13 19.91 30.58
CA ARG A 372 -7.58 18.98 29.60
C ARG A 372 -7.03 19.75 28.41
N GLY A 373 -5.78 19.49 28.04
CA GLY A 373 -5.11 20.09 26.88
C GLY A 373 -4.93 19.13 25.69
N GLY A 374 -5.12 17.82 25.92
CA GLY A 374 -5.18 16.83 24.85
C GLY A 374 -3.88 16.65 24.08
N LEU A 375 -4.01 16.17 22.84
CA LEU A 375 -2.90 15.95 21.91
C LEU A 375 -2.12 17.24 21.65
N LYS A 376 -2.81 18.39 21.56
CA LYS A 376 -2.21 19.71 21.33
C LYS A 376 -1.24 20.09 22.45
N ALA A 377 -1.67 19.98 23.71
CA ALA A 377 -0.82 20.27 24.84
C ALA A 377 0.37 19.29 24.93
N PHE A 378 0.12 18.00 24.66
CA PHE A 378 1.18 17.00 24.63
C PHE A 378 2.27 17.32 23.59
N ILE A 379 1.88 17.62 22.34
CA ILE A 379 2.82 17.97 21.27
C ILE A 379 3.58 19.26 21.61
N SER A 380 2.89 20.26 22.15
CA SER A 380 3.50 21.52 22.57
C SER A 380 4.58 21.31 23.63
N ASP A 381 4.27 20.54 24.67
CA ASP A 381 5.23 20.25 25.74
C ASP A 381 6.40 19.38 25.23
N LEU A 382 6.12 18.41 24.36
CA LEU A 382 7.14 17.55 23.79
C LEU A 382 8.13 18.35 22.92
N LYS A 383 7.65 19.24 22.05
CA LYS A 383 8.50 20.11 21.23
C LYS A 383 9.29 21.11 22.08
N LYS A 384 8.73 21.57 23.20
CA LYS A 384 9.44 22.43 24.16
C LYS A 384 10.59 21.70 24.85
N GLU A 385 10.36 20.46 25.26
CA GLU A 385 11.38 19.63 25.92
C GLU A 385 12.42 19.09 24.94
N VAL A 386 12.03 18.90 23.69
CA VAL A 386 12.87 18.31 22.63
C VAL A 386 12.97 19.29 21.45
N PRO A 387 13.80 20.35 21.56
CA PRO A 387 13.93 21.36 20.50
C PRO A 387 14.45 20.82 19.16
N THR A 388 15.02 19.62 19.16
CA THR A 388 15.48 18.92 17.95
C THR A 388 14.35 18.23 17.18
N LEU A 389 13.17 18.05 17.79
CA LEU A 389 12.01 17.42 17.16
C LEU A 389 11.31 18.45 16.27
N ASP A 390 11.53 18.36 14.96
CA ASP A 390 10.95 19.26 13.97
C ASP A 390 9.45 18.97 13.78
N ASP A 391 9.15 17.70 13.57
CA ASP A 391 7.88 17.26 13.00
C ASP A 391 7.22 16.17 13.86
N VAL A 392 5.91 16.27 14.04
CA VAL A 392 5.10 15.19 14.66
C VAL A 392 4.04 14.79 13.65
N TYR A 393 3.99 13.53 13.31
CA TYR A 393 3.04 12.93 12.39
C TYR A 393 2.12 11.97 13.14
N VAL A 394 0.93 11.72 12.61
CA VAL A 394 -0.02 10.74 13.16
C VAL A 394 -0.52 9.77 12.10
N TRP A 395 -0.98 8.61 12.51
CA TRP A 395 -1.55 7.61 11.61
C TRP A 395 -3.08 7.74 11.45
N HIS A 396 -3.60 7.46 10.25
CA HIS A 396 -5.01 7.12 10.04
C HIS A 396 -5.16 6.21 8.79
N ALA A 397 -6.34 5.63 8.57
CA ALA A 397 -6.66 4.91 7.34
C ALA A 397 -7.37 5.84 6.32
N LEU A 398 -7.40 5.46 5.04
CA LEU A 398 -7.96 6.29 3.96
C LEU A 398 -9.40 6.78 4.24
N CYS A 399 -10.26 5.91 4.77
CA CYS A 399 -11.68 6.20 5.04
C CYS A 399 -11.97 6.60 6.49
N GLY A 400 -10.94 6.96 7.28
CA GLY A 400 -11.07 7.26 8.71
C GLY A 400 -10.15 6.39 9.56
N ALA A 401 -10.71 5.56 10.44
CA ALA A 401 -10.00 4.43 11.05
C ALA A 401 -10.18 3.18 10.16
N TRP A 402 -9.67 2.02 10.61
CA TRP A 402 -9.79 0.76 9.87
C TRP A 402 -11.24 0.44 9.42
N GLY A 403 -12.23 0.60 10.30
CA GLY A 403 -13.64 0.38 9.99
C GLY A 403 -14.38 1.60 9.42
N GLY A 404 -13.70 2.72 9.15
CA GLY A 404 -14.28 3.96 8.64
C GLY A 404 -14.86 4.89 9.73
N VAL A 405 -15.96 5.59 9.41
CA VAL A 405 -16.64 6.57 10.28
C VAL A 405 -17.97 6.01 10.80
N ARG A 406 -18.22 6.13 12.11
CA ARG A 406 -19.41 5.59 12.76
C ARG A 406 -20.67 6.40 12.41
N PRO A 407 -21.73 5.77 11.86
CA PRO A 407 -22.98 6.46 11.56
C PRO A 407 -23.60 7.13 12.78
N GLY A 408 -24.13 8.34 12.58
CA GLY A 408 -24.90 9.07 13.60
C GLY A 408 -24.10 9.69 14.75
N THR A 409 -22.76 9.66 14.69
CA THR A 409 -21.89 10.20 15.76
C THR A 409 -21.15 11.48 15.37
N THR A 410 -21.12 11.79 14.07
CA THR A 410 -20.49 12.99 13.53
C THR A 410 -21.49 13.76 12.66
N HIS A 411 -21.05 14.89 12.10
CA HIS A 411 -21.85 15.69 11.17
C HIS A 411 -21.88 15.10 9.74
N LEU A 412 -21.11 14.04 9.48
CA LEU A 412 -21.04 13.39 8.17
C LEU A 412 -22.11 12.31 8.05
N ASP A 413 -22.71 12.21 6.87
CA ASP A 413 -23.58 11.10 6.51
C ASP A 413 -22.71 9.89 6.16
N SER A 414 -22.59 8.97 7.12
CA SER A 414 -21.87 7.71 6.91
C SER A 414 -22.79 6.51 7.03
N THR A 415 -22.53 5.49 6.22
CA THR A 415 -23.28 4.23 6.20
C THR A 415 -22.32 3.05 6.24
N VAL A 416 -22.60 2.08 7.11
CA VAL A 416 -21.85 0.81 7.14
C VAL A 416 -22.16 0.03 5.87
N THR A 417 -21.15 -0.13 5.03
CA THR A 417 -21.22 -0.83 3.76
C THR A 417 -20.48 -2.17 3.89
N PRO A 418 -21.08 -3.30 3.46
CA PRO A 418 -20.37 -4.58 3.43
C PRO A 418 -19.09 -4.48 2.60
N ALA A 419 -17.98 -4.92 3.18
CA ALA A 419 -16.73 -5.05 2.46
C ALA A 419 -16.64 -6.44 1.82
N LYS A 420 -16.13 -6.51 0.60
CA LYS A 420 -15.87 -7.76 -0.10
C LYS A 420 -14.46 -7.73 -0.67
N LEU A 421 -13.68 -8.76 -0.37
CA LEU A 421 -12.37 -8.96 -0.96
C LEU A 421 -12.50 -9.08 -2.48
N ALA A 422 -11.63 -8.37 -3.21
CA ALA A 422 -11.61 -8.47 -4.67
C ALA A 422 -11.31 -9.92 -5.09
N ALA A 423 -12.01 -10.42 -6.11
CA ALA A 423 -11.93 -11.83 -6.46
C ALA A 423 -10.51 -12.30 -6.89
N GLY A 424 -9.67 -11.41 -7.40
CA GLY A 424 -8.25 -11.70 -7.64
C GLY A 424 -7.45 -12.04 -6.37
N LEU A 425 -7.88 -11.51 -5.22
CA LEU A 425 -7.23 -11.72 -3.93
C LEU A 425 -7.74 -12.95 -3.15
N GLU A 426 -8.84 -13.58 -3.58
CA GLU A 426 -9.48 -14.71 -2.86
C GLU A 426 -8.50 -15.86 -2.58
N ASN A 427 -7.53 -16.09 -3.47
CA ASN A 427 -6.53 -17.16 -3.34
C ASN A 427 -5.20 -16.68 -2.74
N THR A 428 -5.18 -15.48 -2.13
CA THR A 428 -4.02 -15.02 -1.36
C THR A 428 -4.06 -15.57 0.07
N MET A 429 -2.95 -15.46 0.79
CA MET A 429 -2.82 -15.99 2.13
C MET A 429 -3.83 -15.34 3.09
N TYR A 430 -4.38 -16.15 4.00
CA TYR A 430 -5.27 -15.68 5.06
C TYR A 430 -4.73 -14.45 5.80
N ASP A 431 -5.60 -13.46 5.96
CA ASP A 431 -5.30 -12.21 6.65
C ASP A 431 -6.45 -11.86 7.60
N LEU A 432 -6.20 -11.99 8.90
CA LEU A 432 -7.17 -11.71 9.96
C LEU A 432 -7.71 -10.28 9.89
N ALA A 433 -6.89 -9.31 9.48
CA ALA A 433 -7.35 -7.92 9.35
C ALA A 433 -8.43 -7.80 8.27
N VAL A 434 -8.24 -8.46 7.13
CA VAL A 434 -9.21 -8.49 6.02
C VAL A 434 -10.49 -9.17 6.45
N VAL A 435 -10.37 -10.32 7.12
CA VAL A 435 -11.54 -11.08 7.63
C VAL A 435 -12.38 -10.22 8.58
N MET A 436 -11.74 -9.47 9.47
CA MET A 436 -12.45 -8.58 10.38
C MET A 436 -13.07 -7.39 9.65
N ILE A 437 -12.42 -6.82 8.62
CA ILE A 437 -13.01 -5.78 7.77
C ILE A 437 -14.24 -6.31 7.01
N GLU A 438 -14.18 -7.50 6.42
CA GLU A 438 -15.33 -8.12 5.74
C GLU A 438 -16.49 -8.40 6.70
N LYS A 439 -16.18 -8.89 7.89
CA LYS A 439 -17.16 -9.14 8.95
C LYS A 439 -17.82 -7.84 9.45
N GLY A 440 -17.02 -6.79 9.66
CA GLY A 440 -17.48 -5.53 10.23
C GLY A 440 -18.15 -4.61 9.21
N GLY A 441 -17.69 -4.63 7.95
CA GLY A 441 -18.01 -3.63 6.94
C GLY A 441 -17.29 -2.29 7.21
N ILE A 442 -17.33 -1.39 6.23
CA ILE A 442 -16.68 -0.06 6.32
C ILE A 442 -17.75 1.02 6.41
N GLY A 443 -17.64 1.89 7.41
CA GLY A 443 -18.45 3.10 7.55
C GLY A 443 -17.99 4.14 6.54
N LEU A 444 -18.54 4.09 5.33
CA LEU A 444 -18.19 5.00 4.24
C LEU A 444 -19.03 6.28 4.36
N VAL A 445 -18.35 7.42 4.26
CA VAL A 445 -18.99 8.74 4.16
C VAL A 445 -19.52 8.94 2.75
N ASP A 446 -20.67 9.60 2.62
CA ASP A 446 -21.23 9.98 1.32
C ASP A 446 -20.15 10.69 0.46
N PRO A 447 -19.90 10.25 -0.78
CA PRO A 447 -18.85 10.84 -1.62
C PRO A 447 -18.97 12.36 -1.83
N ARG A 448 -20.19 12.93 -1.69
CA ARG A 448 -20.42 14.38 -1.77
C ARG A 448 -19.82 15.14 -0.58
N GLN A 449 -19.56 14.46 0.53
CA GLN A 449 -18.91 14.98 1.74
C GLN A 449 -17.45 14.54 1.88
N ALA A 450 -16.83 14.02 0.82
CA ALA A 450 -15.42 13.60 0.87
C ALA A 450 -14.47 14.75 1.28
N ALA A 451 -14.73 15.97 0.80
CA ALA A 451 -13.96 17.15 1.20
C ALA A 451 -14.15 17.45 2.70
N ASP A 452 -15.39 17.40 3.20
CA ASP A 452 -15.71 17.64 4.61
C ASP A 452 -15.06 16.59 5.52
N LEU A 453 -15.00 15.32 5.10
CA LEU A 453 -14.30 14.26 5.83
C LEU A 453 -12.81 14.59 6.02
N TYR A 454 -12.10 14.90 4.93
CA TYR A 454 -10.67 15.20 5.02
C TYR A 454 -10.41 16.52 5.76
N GLU A 455 -11.25 17.53 5.56
CA GLU A 455 -11.17 18.78 6.32
C GLU A 455 -11.37 18.53 7.82
N ALA A 456 -12.37 17.75 8.21
CA ALA A 456 -12.63 17.43 9.62
C ALA A 456 -11.49 16.61 10.25
N MET A 457 -10.89 15.68 9.51
CA MET A 457 -9.74 14.90 9.96
C MET A 457 -8.47 15.74 10.08
N HIS A 458 -8.18 16.63 9.13
CA HIS A 458 -6.88 17.29 9.03
C HIS A 458 -6.83 18.66 9.71
N SER A 459 -7.95 19.39 9.80
CA SER A 459 -7.98 20.71 10.45
C SER A 459 -7.75 20.61 11.97
N TYR A 460 -8.36 19.61 12.63
CA TYR A 460 -8.09 19.30 14.04
C TYR A 460 -6.60 18.95 14.25
N LEU A 461 -6.02 18.13 13.38
CA LEU A 461 -4.61 17.74 13.48
C LEU A 461 -3.67 18.92 13.31
N ALA A 462 -3.93 19.78 12.32
CA ALA A 462 -3.17 21.00 12.11
C ALA A 462 -3.25 21.93 13.33
N ASP A 463 -4.43 22.11 13.93
CA ASP A 463 -4.59 22.89 15.17
C ASP A 463 -3.86 22.27 16.37
N ALA A 464 -3.80 20.94 16.44
CA ALA A 464 -3.03 20.22 17.46
C ALA A 464 -1.51 20.31 17.28
N GLY A 465 -1.02 20.90 16.18
CA GLY A 465 0.42 21.06 15.91
C GLY A 465 1.06 19.85 15.23
N VAL A 466 0.26 18.96 14.64
CA VAL A 466 0.69 17.83 13.80
C VAL A 466 1.15 18.36 12.44
N SER A 467 2.30 17.88 11.99
CA SER A 467 3.00 18.29 10.76
C SER A 467 2.60 17.50 9.52
N GLY A 468 1.99 16.31 9.69
CA GLY A 468 1.49 15.50 8.60
C GLY A 468 0.90 14.16 9.06
N VAL A 469 0.54 13.30 8.10
CA VAL A 469 -0.12 12.02 8.37
C VAL A 469 0.54 10.85 7.65
N LYS A 470 0.56 9.68 8.30
CA LYS A 470 0.75 8.37 7.67
C LYS A 470 -0.64 7.83 7.34
N VAL A 471 -0.97 7.68 6.06
CA VAL A 471 -2.27 7.15 5.62
C VAL A 471 -2.10 5.70 5.16
N ASP A 472 -2.70 4.77 5.91
CA ASP A 472 -2.75 3.36 5.52
C ASP A 472 -4.01 3.03 4.72
N VAL A 473 -4.05 1.82 4.15
CA VAL A 473 -5.17 1.32 3.33
C VAL A 473 -5.36 2.11 2.01
N ILE A 474 -4.36 2.91 1.61
CA ILE A 474 -4.33 3.62 0.32
C ILE A 474 -4.13 2.72 -0.90
N HIS A 475 -3.76 1.45 -0.67
CA HIS A 475 -3.63 0.43 -1.71
C HIS A 475 -4.98 -0.22 -2.07
N GLY A 476 -6.06 0.19 -1.40
CA GLY A 476 -7.43 -0.15 -1.72
C GLY A 476 -7.87 0.54 -3.01
N ARG A 477 -8.42 -0.25 -3.93
CA ARG A 477 -8.97 0.20 -5.21
C ARG A 477 -10.00 1.31 -4.93
N SER A 478 -9.69 2.56 -5.28
CA SER A 478 -10.70 3.60 -5.37
C SER A 478 -11.62 3.26 -6.54
N THR A 479 -12.84 2.83 -6.24
CA THR A 479 -13.94 2.70 -7.21
C THR A 479 -14.76 3.96 -7.28
#